data_AF-A0A9K3NFL2-F1
#
_entry.id   AF-A0A9K3NFL2-F1
#
_cell.length_a   1.000
_cell.length_b   1.000
_cell.length_c   1.000
_cell.angle_alpha   90.00
_cell.angle_beta   90.00
_cell.angle_gamma   90.00
#
_symmetry.space_group_name_H-M   'P 1'
#
loop_
_entity.id
_entity.type
_entity.pdbx_description
1 polymer ?
#
loop_
_entity_poly.entity_id
_entity_poly.type
_entity_poly.pdbx_seq_one_letter_code
_entity_poly.pdbx_strand_id
1 'polypeptide(L)'
;MELSVDEDSVTLIGEVTTGLVLVDIVNDFCSVGAGHLAPKVHDKQISRMVDESAQLARTFCKKEMARVCFPAHHPDVPEPPYPPHCIQGRTQAQPEVGGRTPGEKKFSVKFRRKSRPHPL
;
A
#
# COMPACT_ATOMS: atom_id res chain seq x y z
N MET A 1 18.75 7.80 8.46
CA MET A 1 18.15 9.01 9.07
C MET A 1 16.68 8.70 9.29
N GLU A 2 16.23 8.60 10.54
CA GLU A 2 14.80 8.41 10.81
C GLU A 2 14.08 9.75 10.64
N LEU A 3 13.04 9.78 9.82
CA LEU A 3 12.20 10.96 9.64
C LEU A 3 11.25 11.07 10.82
N SER A 4 11.05 12.28 11.35
CA SER A 4 10.05 12.50 12.39
C SER A 4 8.67 12.15 11.85
N VAL A 5 7.84 11.55 12.70
CA VAL A 5 6.49 11.13 12.35
C VAL A 5 5.54 11.80 13.31
N ASP A 6 4.60 12.55 12.77
CA ASP A 6 3.47 13.06 13.53
C ASP A 6 2.39 11.97 13.55
N GLU A 7 1.95 11.61 14.76
CA GLU A 7 0.87 10.65 14.96
C GLU A 7 -0.45 11.40 15.11
N ASP A 8 -1.44 10.99 14.32
CA ASP A 8 -2.77 11.58 14.34
C ASP A 8 -3.84 10.49 14.32
N SER A 9 -5.04 10.81 14.81
CA SER A 9 -6.12 9.83 14.93
C SER A 9 -7.41 10.32 14.27
N VAL A 10 -8.01 9.44 13.47
CA VAL A 10 -9.33 9.69 12.88
C VAL A 10 -10.28 8.60 13.36
N THR A 11 -11.45 9.04 13.84
CA THR A 11 -12.55 8.12 14.17
C THR A 11 -13.48 8.02 12.98
N LEU A 12 -13.63 6.81 12.43
CA LEU A 12 -14.58 6.55 11.37
C LEU A 12 -15.94 6.23 11.99
N ILE A 13 -16.87 7.17 11.86
CA ILE A 13 -18.24 7.08 12.37
C ILE A 13 -19.12 6.54 11.24
N GLY A 14 -19.98 5.57 11.55
CA GLY A 14 -20.78 4.84 10.54
C GLY A 14 -21.82 5.67 9.78
N GLU A 15 -21.93 6.97 10.04
CA GLU A 15 -22.84 7.89 9.34
C GLU A 15 -22.28 8.38 8.00
N VAL A 16 -20.97 8.23 7.75
CA VAL A 16 -20.32 8.61 6.48
C VAL A 16 -19.73 7.38 5.81
N THR A 17 -20.12 7.14 4.55
CA THR A 17 -19.54 6.08 3.73
C THR A 17 -18.03 6.30 3.57
N THR A 18 -17.23 5.41 4.15
CA THR A 18 -15.77 5.46 4.08
C THR A 18 -15.25 4.30 3.22
N GLY A 19 -14.13 4.48 2.55
CA GLY A 19 -13.43 3.39 1.85
C GLY A 19 -11.94 3.38 2.18
N LEU A 20 -11.32 2.21 2.00
CA LEU A 20 -9.87 2.07 2.02
C LEU A 20 -9.37 1.93 0.59
N VAL A 21 -8.41 2.78 0.21
CA VAL A 21 -7.64 2.64 -1.03
C VAL A 21 -6.19 2.35 -0.66
N LEU A 22 -5.69 1.17 -1.05
CA LEU A 22 -4.26 0.86 -0.99
C LEU A 22 -3.66 1.14 -2.36
N VAL A 23 -2.57 1.91 -2.39
CA VAL A 23 -1.94 2.39 -3.62
C VAL A 23 -0.54 1.81 -3.70
N ASP A 24 -0.21 1.22 -4.86
CA ASP A 24 1.14 0.76 -5.23
C ASP A 24 1.76 -0.27 -4.28
N ILE A 25 0.93 -1.05 -3.58
CA ILE A 25 1.38 -2.18 -2.75
C ILE A 25 1.46 -3.46 -3.61
N VAL A 26 2.43 -3.48 -4.53
CA VAL A 26 2.68 -4.59 -5.46
C VAL A 26 4.13 -5.07 -5.39
N ASN A 27 4.36 -6.29 -5.88
CA ASN A 27 5.66 -6.95 -5.79
C ASN A 27 6.80 -6.12 -6.43
N ASP A 28 6.54 -5.49 -7.58
CA ASP A 28 7.48 -4.62 -8.29
C ASP A 28 8.06 -3.47 -7.45
N PHE A 29 7.43 -3.15 -6.31
CA PHE A 29 7.91 -2.16 -5.35
C PHE A 29 8.23 -2.73 -3.98
N CYS A 30 7.62 -3.85 -3.59
CA CYS A 30 7.62 -4.31 -2.20
C CYS A 30 8.46 -5.57 -1.95
N SER A 31 8.59 -6.48 -2.91
CA SER A 31 9.30 -7.75 -2.69
C SER A 31 10.73 -7.72 -3.21
N VAL A 32 11.66 -8.23 -2.40
CA VAL A 32 13.08 -8.18 -2.71
C VAL A 32 13.38 -8.85 -4.05
N GLY A 33 13.97 -8.10 -4.97
CA GLY A 33 14.38 -8.60 -6.29
C GLY A 33 13.24 -8.94 -7.26
N ALA A 34 11.99 -8.60 -6.94
CA ALA A 34 10.85 -8.91 -7.80
C ALA A 34 10.87 -8.11 -9.11
N GLY A 35 11.43 -6.89 -9.09
CA GLY A 35 11.45 -5.99 -10.24
C GLY A 35 12.54 -4.92 -10.17
N HIS A 36 12.63 -4.09 -11.20
CA HIS A 36 13.66 -3.04 -11.30
C HIS A 36 13.53 -1.96 -10.22
N LEU A 37 12.31 -1.74 -9.72
CA LEU A 37 12.00 -0.74 -8.69
C LEU A 37 11.82 -1.37 -7.30
N ALA A 38 11.97 -2.68 -7.20
CA ALA A 38 11.83 -3.39 -5.96
C ALA A 38 13.12 -3.26 -5.12
N PRO A 39 13.03 -3.38 -3.79
CA PRO A 39 14.21 -3.33 -2.94
C PRO A 39 15.22 -4.43 -3.33
N LYS A 40 16.51 -4.09 -3.39
CA LYS A 40 17.56 -5.08 -3.71
C LYS A 40 17.87 -6.03 -2.56
N VAL A 41 17.58 -5.60 -1.34
CA VAL A 41 17.76 -6.34 -0.08
C VAL A 41 16.59 -6.02 0.84
N HIS A 42 16.38 -6.82 1.88
CA HIS A 42 15.28 -6.62 2.81
C HIS A 42 15.29 -5.21 3.43
N ASP A 43 14.14 -4.52 3.33
CA ASP A 43 13.91 -3.22 3.95
C ASP A 43 12.84 -3.34 5.04
N LYS A 44 13.24 -3.10 6.29
CA LYS A 44 12.34 -3.20 7.46
C LYS A 44 11.14 -2.25 7.38
N GLN A 45 11.29 -1.10 6.74
CA GLN A 45 10.23 -0.13 6.61
C GLN A 45 9.18 -0.61 5.59
N ILE A 46 9.62 -1.18 4.46
CA ILE A 46 8.73 -1.74 3.44
C ILE A 46 7.97 -2.94 4.01
N SER A 47 8.66 -3.89 4.63
CA SER A 47 8.01 -5.06 5.24
C SER A 47 6.94 -4.66 6.26
N ARG A 48 7.26 -3.70 7.14
CA ARG A 48 6.30 -3.18 8.12
C ARG A 48 5.10 -2.49 7.45
N MET A 49 5.32 -1.71 6.40
CA MET A 49 4.25 -1.05 5.64
C MET A 49 3.31 -2.07 4.99
N VAL A 50 3.84 -3.14 4.39
CA VAL A 50 3.03 -4.22 3.79
C VAL A 50 2.19 -4.91 4.87
N ASP A 51 2.78 -5.23 6.03
CA ASP A 51 2.07 -5.87 7.15
C ASP A 51 0.93 -5.00 7.70
N GLU A 52 1.20 -3.71 7.95
CA GLU A 52 0.21 -2.74 8.41
C GLU A 52 -0.91 -2.55 7.36
N SER A 53 -0.56 -2.51 6.08
CA SER A 53 -1.52 -2.40 4.97
C SER A 53 -2.41 -3.64 4.87
N ALA A 54 -1.84 -4.84 5.04
CA ALA A 54 -2.59 -6.09 5.05
C ALA A 54 -3.55 -6.16 6.24
N GLN A 55 -3.13 -5.68 7.42
CA GLN A 55 -3.99 -5.59 8.60
C GLN A 55 -5.15 -4.61 8.38
N LEU A 56 -4.88 -3.46 7.77
CA LEU A 56 -5.90 -2.47 7.42
C LEU A 56 -6.88 -3.03 6.39
N ALA A 57 -6.39 -3.64 5.31
CA ALA A 57 -7.22 -4.31 4.30
C ALA A 57 -8.16 -5.33 4.93
N ARG A 58 -7.66 -6.20 5.82
CA ARG A 58 -8.49 -7.19 6.53
C ARG A 58 -9.62 -6.54 7.34
N THR A 59 -9.44 -5.33 7.84
CA THR A 59 -10.47 -4.61 8.60
C THR A 59 -11.58 -4.07 7.69
N PHE A 60 -11.22 -3.58 6.49
CA PHE A 60 -12.16 -2.98 5.54
C PHE A 60 -12.80 -3.99 4.57
N CYS A 61 -12.12 -5.09 4.23
CA CYS A 61 -12.66 -6.16 3.38
C CYS A 61 -13.91 -6.81 3.99
N LYS A 62 -14.05 -6.79 5.33
CA LYS A 62 -15.24 -7.31 6.03
C LYS A 62 -16.54 -6.58 5.65
N LYS A 63 -16.44 -5.42 5.03
CA LYS A 63 -17.54 -4.55 4.66
C LYS A 63 -17.57 -4.21 3.16
N GLU A 64 -16.77 -4.91 2.34
CA GLU A 64 -16.58 -4.60 0.91
C GLU A 64 -16.10 -3.15 0.65
N MET A 65 -15.51 -2.53 1.66
CA MET A 65 -15.07 -1.11 1.64
C MET A 65 -13.60 -0.96 1.26
N ALA A 66 -12.90 -2.06 0.93
CA ALA A 66 -11.48 -2.03 0.54
C ALA A 66 -11.32 -2.18 -0.97
N ARG A 67 -10.54 -1.28 -1.58
CA ARG A 67 -10.10 -1.38 -2.96
C ARG A 67 -8.58 -1.29 -3.02
N VAL A 68 -7.96 -2.20 -3.75
CA VAL A 68 -6.53 -2.12 -4.07
C VAL A 68 -6.42 -1.49 -5.45
N CYS A 69 -5.60 -0.44 -5.55
CA CYS A 69 -5.27 0.22 -6.79
C CYS A 69 -3.79 -0.04 -7.08
N PHE A 70 -3.50 -0.53 -8.26
CA PHE A 70 -2.13 -0.76 -8.71
C PHE A 70 -2.01 -0.35 -10.18
N PRO A 71 -0.84 0.15 -10.59
CA PRO A 71 -0.56 0.45 -11.98
C PRO A 71 -0.51 -0.84 -12.79
N ALA A 72 -0.96 -0.75 -14.04
CA ALA A 72 -0.87 -1.83 -15.02
C ALA A 72 -0.43 -1.22 -16.34
N HIS A 73 0.88 -1.21 -16.59
CA HIS A 73 1.44 -0.62 -17.81
C HIS A 73 1.37 -1.60 -18.97
N HIS A 74 1.16 -1.05 -20.16
CA HIS A 74 1.23 -1.80 -21.41
C HIS A 74 2.71 -2.06 -21.74
N PRO A 75 3.10 -3.30 -22.13
CA PRO A 75 4.48 -3.64 -22.47
C PRO A 75 5.11 -2.73 -23.52
N ASP A 76 4.29 -2.31 -24.49
CA ASP A 76 4.74 -1.53 -25.66
C ASP A 76 4.71 -0.02 -25.45
N VAL A 77 4.39 0.46 -24.24
CA VAL A 77 4.35 1.89 -23.91
C VAL A 77 5.33 2.18 -22.77
N PRO A 78 6.61 2.48 -23.08
CA PRO A 78 7.60 2.82 -22.08
C PRO A 78 7.30 4.15 -21.38
N GLU A 79 7.64 4.26 -20.10
CA GLU A 79 7.50 5.50 -19.30
C GLU A 79 8.86 5.96 -18.75
N PRO A 80 9.71 6.62 -19.56
CA PRO A 80 10.95 7.22 -19.05
C PRO A 80 10.66 8.28 -17.98
N PRO A 81 11.47 8.38 -16.89
CA PRO A 81 12.75 7.70 -16.69
C PRO A 81 12.63 6.32 -16.03
N TYR A 82 11.41 5.85 -15.76
CA TYR A 82 11.21 4.61 -15.02
C TYR A 82 11.53 3.38 -15.89
N PRO A 83 12.24 2.39 -15.34
CA PRO A 83 12.42 1.12 -16.01
C PRO A 83 11.07 0.39 -16.14
N PRO A 84 10.95 -0.62 -17.01
CA PRO A 84 9.73 -1.42 -17.10
C PRO A 84 9.34 -2.00 -15.73
N HIS A 85 8.12 -1.68 -15.31
CA HIS A 85 7.52 -2.08 -14.04
C HIS A 85 6.00 -2.21 -14.21
N CYS A 86 5.36 -2.93 -13.30
CA CYS A 86 3.92 -3.17 -13.22
C CYS A 86 3.29 -3.53 -14.56
N ILE A 87 3.96 -4.37 -15.34
CA ILE A 87 3.50 -4.78 -16.67
C ILE A 87 2.29 -5.69 -16.53
N GLN A 88 1.22 -5.36 -17.25
CA GLN A 88 -0.03 -6.11 -17.22
C GLN A 88 0.20 -7.61 -17.52
N GLY A 89 -0.44 -8.48 -16.72
CA GLY A 89 -0.35 -9.93 -16.88
C GLY A 89 0.88 -10.58 -16.26
N ARG A 90 1.80 -9.82 -15.66
CA ARG A 90 2.95 -10.37 -14.93
C ARG A 90 2.67 -10.55 -13.44
N THR A 91 3.36 -11.51 -12.83
CA THR A 91 3.27 -11.80 -11.38
C THR A 91 3.81 -10.67 -10.52
N GLN A 92 4.73 -9.85 -11.04
CA GLN A 92 5.27 -8.70 -10.34
C GLN A 92 4.26 -7.56 -10.13
N ALA A 93 3.26 -7.46 -11.02
CA ALA A 93 2.20 -6.45 -10.94
C ALA A 93 1.05 -6.87 -10.00
N GLN A 94 1.17 -8.03 -9.33
CA GLN A 94 0.15 -8.52 -8.40
C GLN A 94 0.29 -7.85 -7.03
N PRO A 95 -0.83 -7.66 -6.30
CA PRO A 95 -0.81 -7.08 -4.97
C PRO A 95 -0.25 -8.03 -3.91
N GLU A 96 0.51 -7.49 -2.95
CA GLU A 96 1.10 -8.22 -1.82
C GLU A 96 0.11 -8.50 -0.66
N VAL A 97 -1.14 -8.03 -0.76
CA VAL A 97 -2.13 -8.06 0.34
C VAL A 97 -3.34 -8.95 0.01
N GLY A 98 -3.62 -9.97 0.84
CA GLY A 98 -4.80 -10.85 0.74
C GLY A 98 -5.68 -10.83 2.01
N GLY A 99 -7.01 -10.96 1.87
CA GLY A 99 -7.91 -10.97 3.06
C GLY A 99 -9.29 -11.62 2.90
N ARG A 100 -9.71 -12.41 3.91
CA ARG A 100 -11.12 -12.82 4.19
C ARG A 100 -11.36 -13.25 5.66
N THR A 101 -12.41 -12.72 6.31
CA THR A 101 -13.43 -13.34 7.24
C THR A 101 -14.10 -12.28 8.15
N PRO A 102 -15.41 -12.40 8.51
CA PRO A 102 -16.28 -11.26 8.90
C PRO A 102 -16.20 -10.81 10.38
N GLY A 103 -16.87 -9.70 10.71
CA GLY A 103 -17.13 -9.21 12.07
C GLY A 103 -17.04 -7.68 12.21
N GLU A 104 -18.17 -7.03 12.47
CA GLU A 104 -18.30 -5.57 12.62
C GLU A 104 -17.88 -5.07 14.01
N LYS A 105 -17.09 -3.99 14.07
CA LYS A 105 -16.93 -3.10 15.23
C LYS A 105 -16.60 -1.67 14.75
N LYS A 106 -16.94 -0.67 15.56
CA LYS A 106 -16.33 0.67 15.52
C LYS A 106 -14.81 0.50 15.65
N PHE A 107 -14.04 1.12 14.75
CA PHE A 107 -12.58 0.99 14.77
C PHE A 107 -11.91 2.36 14.59
N SER A 108 -10.79 2.54 15.29
CA SER A 108 -9.92 3.70 15.15
C SER A 108 -8.69 3.25 14.38
N VAL A 109 -8.26 4.04 13.41
CA VAL A 109 -7.02 3.82 12.66
C VAL A 109 -6.06 4.93 13.04
N LYS A 110 -4.85 4.55 13.48
CA LYS A 110 -3.74 5.48 13.67
C LYS A 110 -3.01 5.61 12.35
N PHE A 111 -2.84 6.84 11.89
CA PHE A 111 -2.05 7.11 10.68
C PHE A 111 -0.71 7.69 11.08
N ARG A 112 0.35 7.21 10.42
CA ARG A 112 1.70 7.76 10.56
C ARG A 112 2.02 8.48 9.26
N ARG A 113 2.16 9.80 9.31
CA ARG A 113 2.65 10.59 8.18
C ARG A 113 4.10 10.94 8.42
N LYS A 114 4.96 10.65 7.44
CA LYS A 114 6.32 11.18 7.46
C LYS A 114 6.22 12.69 7.31
N SER A 115 6.87 13.42 8.20
CA SER A 115 7.04 14.86 8.05
C SER A 115 7.74 15.12 6.71
N ARG A 116 7.25 16.09 5.94
CA ARG A 116 7.95 16.51 4.73
C ARG A 116 9.30 17.07 5.17
N PRO A 117 10.44 16.64 4.57
CA PRO A 117 11.67 17.38 4.80
C PRO A 117 11.43 18.84 4.38
N HIS A 118 11.83 19.78 5.23
CA HIS A 118 11.82 21.19 4.84
C HIS A 118 12.61 21.34 3.53
N PRO A 119 12.08 22.07 2.53
CA PRO A 119 12.87 22.39 1.36
C PRO A 119 14.13 23.15 1.84
N LEU A 120 15.30 22.65 1.43
CA LEU A 120 16.57 23.39 1.53
C LEU A 120 16.58 24.51 0.49
#